data_AF-A0A838D627-F1
#
_entry.id   AF-A0A838D627-F1
#
_cell.length_a   1.000
_cell.length_b   1.000
_cell.length_c   1.000
_cell.angle_alpha   90.00
_cell.angle_beta   90.00
_cell.angle_gamma   90.00
#
_symmetry.space_group_name_H-M   'P 1'
#
loop_
_entity.id
_entity.type
_entity.pdbx_description
1 polymer ?
#
loop_
_entity_poly.entity_id
_entity_poly.type
_entity_poly.pdbx_seq_one_letter_code
_entity_poly.pdbx_strand_id
1 'polypeptide(L)'
;MALASAGVQEGHVAISFVEPGDIAALNARHRAKEGATDVLSFPVDGAGPVVGPRELGDIVICPPHTEDLREAVVHGALHLVGMDHEADDGEMLALQAELLGW
;
A
#
# COMPACT_ATOMS: atom_id res chain seq x y z
N MET A 1 -2.75 12.52 3.17
CA MET A 1 -1.37 13.05 3.03
C MET A 1 -0.49 12.12 2.22
N ALA A 2 -0.42 10.81 2.49
CA ALA A 2 0.41 9.86 1.72
C ALA A 2 0.20 9.91 0.18
N LEU A 3 -1.07 9.92 -0.27
CA LEU A 3 -1.36 10.04 -1.71
C LEU A 3 -1.09 11.45 -2.24
N ALA A 4 -1.37 12.47 -1.41
CA ALA A 4 -1.14 13.87 -1.75
C ALA A 4 0.36 14.21 -1.86
N SER A 5 1.25 13.55 -1.10
CA SER A 5 2.71 13.71 -1.23
C SER A 5 3.24 13.21 -2.58
N ALA A 6 2.49 12.33 -3.25
CA ALA A 6 2.75 11.91 -4.62
C ALA A 6 1.97 12.71 -5.68
N GLY A 7 1.38 13.85 -5.30
CA GLY A 7 0.65 14.73 -6.23
C GLY A 7 -0.76 14.24 -6.60
N VAL A 8 -1.28 13.21 -5.94
CA VAL A 8 -2.65 12.72 -6.18
C VAL A 8 -3.64 13.64 -5.46
N GLN A 9 -4.45 14.37 -6.25
CA GLN A 9 -5.47 15.29 -5.73
C GLN A 9 -6.86 14.65 -5.71
N GLU A 10 -7.18 13.81 -6.69
CA GLU A 10 -8.44 13.08 -6.81
C GLU A 10 -8.17 11.65 -7.28
N GLY A 11 -8.84 10.68 -6.66
CA GLY A 11 -8.70 9.28 -7.02
C GLY A 11 -9.43 8.33 -6.08
N HIS A 12 -9.40 7.04 -6.41
CA HIS A 12 -10.01 5.96 -5.65
C HIS A 12 -8.96 4.97 -5.21
N VAL A 13 -9.13 4.49 -3.97
CA VAL A 13 -8.39 3.37 -3.40
C VAL A 13 -9.39 2.46 -2.71
N ALA A 14 -9.31 1.16 -2.93
CA ALA A 14 -10.06 0.20 -2.14
C ALA A 14 -9.18 -0.30 -0.99
N ILE A 15 -9.75 -0.39 0.21
CA ILE A 15 -9.09 -0.99 1.37
C ILE A 15 -9.95 -2.15 1.83
N SER A 16 -9.36 -3.35 1.84
CA SER A 16 -10.05 -4.58 2.25
C SER A 16 -9.37 -5.18 3.48
N PHE A 17 -10.16 -5.48 4.51
CA PHE A 17 -9.70 -6.25 5.67
C PHE A 17 -10.06 -7.71 5.47
N VAL A 18 -9.07 -8.60 5.57
CA VAL A 18 -9.22 -10.02 5.26
C VAL A 18 -8.66 -10.90 6.37
N GLU A 19 -9.01 -12.19 6.34
CA GLU A 19 -8.47 -13.17 7.27
C GLU A 19 -7.05 -13.62 6.85
N PRO A 20 -6.26 -14.21 7.78
CA PRO A 20 -4.89 -14.67 7.47
C PRO A 20 -4.83 -15.65 6.29
N GLY A 21 -5.83 -16.51 6.13
CA GLY A 21 -5.88 -17.47 5.02
C GLY A 21 -5.99 -16.78 3.65
N ASP A 22 -6.80 -15.73 3.56
CA ASP A 22 -7.03 -14.99 2.32
C ASP A 22 -5.78 -14.22 1.90
N ILE A 23 -5.15 -13.49 2.83
CA ILE A 23 -3.93 -12.74 2.51
C ILE A 23 -2.76 -13.67 2.20
N ALA A 24 -2.67 -14.85 2.84
CA ALA A 24 -1.65 -15.84 2.52
C ALA A 24 -1.80 -16.38 1.09
N ALA A 25 -3.05 -16.63 0.66
CA ALA A 25 -3.33 -17.04 -0.71
C ALA A 25 -2.93 -15.95 -1.73
N LEU A 26 -3.19 -14.68 -1.41
CA LEU A 26 -2.76 -13.54 -2.22
C LEU A 26 -1.24 -13.41 -2.29
N ASN A 27 -0.55 -13.55 -1.16
CA ASN A 27 0.90 -13.46 -1.04
C ASN A 27 1.59 -14.54 -1.88
N ALA A 28 1.09 -15.78 -1.79
CA ALA A 28 1.57 -16.89 -2.60
C ALA A 28 1.35 -16.65 -4.10
N ARG A 29 0.15 -16.19 -4.48
CA ARG A 29 -0.20 -15.96 -5.89
C ARG A 29 0.60 -14.85 -6.55
N HIS A 30 0.85 -13.75 -5.83
CA HIS A 30 1.37 -12.52 -6.43
C HIS A 30 2.83 -12.23 -6.09
N ARG A 31 3.34 -12.73 -4.95
CA ARG A 31 4.74 -12.55 -4.54
C ARG A 31 5.53 -13.85 -4.48
N ALA A 32 4.90 -15.00 -4.75
CA ALA A 32 5.50 -16.33 -4.55
C ALA A 32 6.07 -16.53 -3.12
N LYS A 33 5.48 -15.85 -2.13
CA LYS A 33 5.85 -15.94 -0.70
C LYS A 33 4.78 -16.73 0.05
N GLU A 34 5.21 -17.69 0.86
CA GLU A 34 4.30 -18.50 1.68
C GLU A 34 3.90 -17.77 2.97
N GLY A 35 2.67 -18.01 3.43
CA GLY A 35 2.16 -17.48 4.69
C GLY A 35 1.51 -16.10 4.58
N ALA A 36 0.82 -15.73 5.66
CA ALA A 36 0.14 -14.45 5.77
C ALA A 36 1.14 -13.31 5.99
N THR A 37 0.77 -12.12 5.54
CA THR A 37 1.46 -10.85 5.81
C THR A 37 0.48 -9.87 6.42
N ASP A 38 0.98 -8.76 6.91
CA ASP A 38 0.20 -7.61 7.39
C ASP A 38 -0.57 -6.90 6.26
N VAL A 39 0.08 -6.55 5.16
CA VAL A 39 -0.48 -5.77 4.05
C VAL A 39 0.07 -6.20 2.68
N LEU A 40 -0.80 -6.15 1.66
CA LEU A 40 -0.43 -6.24 0.25
C LEU A 40 -1.04 -5.07 -0.52
N SER A 41 -0.32 -4.57 -1.51
CA SER A 41 -0.75 -3.45 -2.35
C SER A 41 -0.76 -3.85 -3.82
N PHE A 42 -1.84 -3.53 -4.52
CA PHE A 42 -2.07 -3.89 -5.92
C PHE A 42 -2.31 -2.61 -6.73
N PRO A 43 -1.26 -1.95 -7.24
CA PRO A 43 -1.40 -0.71 -7.99
C PRO A 43 -2.12 -0.92 -9.33
N VAL A 44 -2.98 0.02 -9.71
CA VAL A 44 -3.66 0.07 -11.02
C VAL A 44 -3.03 1.15 -11.89
N ASP A 45 -3.23 2.43 -11.54
CA ASP A 45 -2.59 3.55 -12.21
C ASP A 45 -1.22 3.83 -11.59
N GLY A 46 -0.15 3.42 -12.26
CA GLY A 46 1.23 3.78 -11.88
C GLY A 46 1.50 5.30 -11.95
N ALA A 47 2.71 5.74 -11.62
CA ALA A 47 3.07 7.16 -11.48
C ALA A 47 2.95 8.06 -12.75
N GLY A 48 2.47 7.54 -13.87
CA GLY A 48 2.27 8.28 -15.12
C GLY A 48 1.10 9.28 -15.09
N PRO A 49 0.99 10.14 -16.12
CA PRO A 49 -0.14 11.06 -16.26
C PRO A 49 -1.46 10.32 -16.54
N VAL A 50 -2.54 10.74 -15.90
CA VAL A 50 -3.89 10.15 -16.02
C VAL A 50 -4.89 11.26 -16.38
N VAL A 51 -5.92 10.92 -17.15
CA VAL A 51 -7.02 11.83 -17.47
C VAL A 51 -8.21 11.50 -16.57
N GLY A 52 -8.58 12.42 -15.67
CA GLY A 52 -9.66 12.23 -14.68
C GLY A 52 -9.14 11.75 -13.31
N PRO A 53 -10.03 11.31 -12.41
CA PRO A 53 -9.63 10.74 -11.12
C PRO A 53 -8.73 9.53 -11.31
N ARG A 54 -7.70 9.40 -10.46
CA ARG A 54 -6.75 8.29 -10.52
C ARG A 54 -7.32 7.03 -9.86
N GLU A 55 -7.24 5.89 -10.53
CA GLU A 55 -7.51 4.58 -9.94
C GLU A 55 -6.23 4.03 -9.32
N LEU A 56 -6.05 4.19 -8.00
CA LEU A 56 -4.80 3.82 -7.34
C LEU A 56 -4.66 2.31 -7.19
N GLY A 57 -5.79 1.61 -6.99
CA GLY A 57 -5.84 0.17 -6.79
C GLY A 57 -6.23 -0.23 -5.38
N ASP A 58 -5.74 -1.39 -4.95
CA ASP A 58 -6.23 -2.07 -3.74
C ASP A 58 -5.15 -2.20 -2.67
N ILE A 59 -5.51 -1.90 -1.43
CA ILE A 59 -4.74 -2.24 -0.23
C ILE A 59 -5.49 -3.35 0.50
N VAL A 60 -4.85 -4.50 0.68
CA VAL A 60 -5.42 -5.65 1.40
C VAL A 60 -4.66 -5.82 2.70
N ILE A 61 -5.35 -5.71 3.83
CA ILE A 61 -4.76 -5.75 5.17
C ILE A 61 -5.33 -6.93 5.94
N CYS A 62 -4.47 -7.61 6.69
CA CYS A 62 -4.85 -8.64 7.66
C CYS A 62 -4.71 -8.07 9.08
N PRO A 63 -5.80 -7.60 9.73
CA PRO A 63 -5.73 -6.99 11.05
C PRO A 63 -5.04 -7.84 12.14
N PRO A 64 -5.19 -9.17 12.16
CA PRO A 64 -4.45 -10.01 13.12
C PRO A 64 -2.93 -10.07 12.92
N HIS A 65 -2.41 -9.62 11.76
CA HIS A 65 -0.98 -9.66 11.42
C HIS A 65 -0.34 -8.27 11.38
N THR A 66 -1.11 -7.21 11.63
CA THR A 66 -0.60 -5.84 11.72
C THR A 66 -0.53 -5.39 13.17
N GLU A 67 0.59 -4.76 13.55
CA GLU A 67 0.75 -4.13 14.87
C GLU A 67 0.08 -2.74 14.92
N ASP A 68 0.04 -2.04 13.77
CA ASP A 68 -0.61 -0.74 13.63
C ASP A 68 -1.33 -0.64 12.28
N LEU A 69 -2.66 -0.57 12.34
CA LEU A 69 -3.52 -0.43 11.16
C LEU A 69 -3.23 0.85 10.37
N ARG A 70 -2.88 1.94 11.06
CA ARG A 70 -2.54 3.22 10.43
C ARG A 70 -1.26 3.07 9.63
N GLU A 71 -0.26 2.40 10.18
CA GLU A 71 0.99 2.10 9.49
C GLU A 71 0.72 1.28 8.23
N ALA A 72 -0.05 0.19 8.32
CA ALA A 72 -0.39 -0.65 7.17
C ALA A 72 -1.10 0.13 6.06
N VAL A 73 -2.02 1.04 6.40
CA VAL A 73 -2.71 1.88 5.41
C VAL A 73 -1.74 2.88 4.75
N VAL A 74 -0.89 3.55 5.52
CA VAL A 74 0.08 4.52 4.98
C VAL A 74 1.10 3.79 4.10
N HIS A 75 1.65 2.68 4.59
CA HIS A 75 2.61 1.86 3.86
C HIS A 75 2.04 1.37 2.53
N GLY A 76 0.82 0.82 2.56
CA GLY A 76 0.16 0.36 1.34
C GLY A 76 -0.11 1.49 0.35
N ALA A 77 -0.54 2.66 0.83
CA ALA A 77 -0.78 3.82 -0.03
C ALA A 77 0.50 4.33 -0.72
N LEU A 78 1.66 4.28 -0.03
CA LEU A 78 2.95 4.65 -0.61
C LEU A 78 3.38 3.66 -1.71
N HIS A 79 3.12 2.36 -1.53
CA HIS A 79 3.32 1.37 -2.59
C HIS A 79 2.40 1.61 -3.81
N LEU A 80 1.14 1.99 -3.60
CA LEU A 80 0.22 2.29 -4.71
C LEU A 80 0.69 3.45 -5.60
N VAL A 81 1.46 4.39 -5.06
CA VAL A 81 2.03 5.52 -5.82
C VAL A 81 3.44 5.23 -6.38
N GLY A 82 3.90 3.97 -6.27
CA GLY A 82 5.13 3.49 -6.91
C GLY A 82 6.38 3.60 -6.05
N MET A 83 6.26 3.89 -4.75
CA MET A 83 7.40 3.77 -3.84
C MET A 83 7.66 2.30 -3.50
N ASP A 84 8.92 1.94 -3.30
CA ASP A 84 9.32 0.56 -3.00
C ASP A 84 10.52 0.53 -2.08
N HIS A 85 10.28 0.32 -0.78
CA HIS A 85 11.34 0.26 0.23
C HIS A 85 12.27 -0.96 0.09
N GLU A 86 11.92 -1.97 -0.72
CA GLU A 86 12.82 -3.09 -1.03
C GLU A 86 13.87 -2.69 -2.08
N ALA A 87 13.63 -1.61 -2.83
CA ALA A 87 14.44 -1.17 -3.96
C ALA A 87 14.95 0.29 -3.85
N ASP A 88 14.42 1.08 -2.93
CA ASP A 88 14.84 2.47 -2.67
C ASP A 88 15.96 2.59 -1.63
N ASP A 89 16.53 3.80 -1.51
CA ASP A 89 17.59 4.12 -0.53
C ASP A 89 17.02 4.56 0.84
N GLY A 90 15.83 4.06 1.21
CA GLY A 90 15.12 4.39 2.45
C GLY A 90 14.16 5.58 2.37
N GLU A 91 13.90 6.07 1.16
CA GLU A 91 13.05 7.23 0.89
C GLU A 91 11.60 7.00 1.36
N MET A 92 11.03 5.83 1.05
CA MET A 92 9.69 5.45 1.46
C MET A 92 9.54 5.39 2.97
N LEU A 93 10.50 4.78 3.67
CA LEU A 93 10.44 4.63 5.13
C LEU A 93 10.59 5.96 5.84
N ALA A 94 11.45 6.86 5.33
CA ALA A 94 11.58 8.20 5.87
C ALA A 94 10.28 9.00 5.75
N LEU A 95 9.63 8.96 4.58
CA LEU A 95 8.35 9.62 4.36
C LEU A 95 7.23 8.99 5.20
N GLN A 96 7.19 7.66 5.31
CA GLN A 96 6.24 6.97 6.18
C GLN A 96 6.35 7.45 7.63
N ALA A 97 7.57 7.54 8.16
CA ALA A 97 7.81 8.03 9.52
C ALA A 97 7.35 9.48 9.71
N GLU A 98 7.61 10.35 8.74
CA GLU A 98 7.13 11.74 8.76
C GLU A 98 5.59 11.79 8.81
N LEU A 99 4.92 11.05 7.92
CA LEU A 99 3.46 11.03 7.82
C LEU A 99 2.75 10.42 9.05
N LEU A 100 3.39 9.46 9.73
CA LEU A 100 2.88 8.87 10.97
C LEU A 100 3.09 9.77 12.18
N GLY A 101 4.04 10.70 12.13
CA GLY A 101 4.30 11.68 13.18
C GLY A 101 3.29 12.84 13.26
N TRP A 102 2.42 12.99 12.26
CA TRP A 102 1.39 14.05 12.22
C TRP A 102 0.08 13.62 12.87
#